data_AF-A0AAE9JE18-F1
#
_entry.id   AF-A0AAE9JE18-F1
#
_cell.length_a   1.000
_cell.length_b   1.000
_cell.length_c   1.000
_cell.angle_alpha   90.00
_cell.angle_beta   90.00
_cell.angle_gamma   90.00
#
_symmetry.space_group_name_H-M   'P 1'
#
loop_
_entity.id
_entity.type
_entity.pdbx_description
1 polymer ?
#
loop_
_entity_poly.entity_id
_entity_poly.type
_entity_poly.pdbx_seq_one_letter_code
_entity_poly.pdbx_strand_id
1 'polypeptide(L)'
;MTSKEKCIQISFKGAHGQDQINQLLNGAMEYGLESYYTVTNGKIFKIIQDSFMLLWNGGMQTDLRYLKYKYPNFKLWVNGHSLGSALAWAASAWVVNIGLYKPEDMKVVVMGAARISDYNFAVWHTQTFPYNFHILHRSDPVAHTQTFLPSSVPFTTLFYPKTEVWYNNYMNQGDPYQVCQEADGPFCSGSVDPKATHCLNCVNSGKLWCLQNSQCGDTTLACNTSITVPLNCPSPPQYGYDDEFMRSEIMVLTTAAQNENPQLCFNNQIPTMKLYKVTTANCSTVYNDVTCVGYTAYDTKRKVISISFKGAHGQDQIKEMTDNCVKYGLESYYTVTNGMIFKCIQDSFMLIWNGGMQADLRYLKYKYPSFELWVNGHSLGSSLAWAASAWIVNIGLYKPDDMKVVVMGSMRISDYNFAAWHTQTFSYNFHILHRSDPVAHTPTFVASTNTTLFYPKTEVWYNNYMNQGDPYQVCQEADGPFCSGSVDPKATQYIDHLYYFNIDLPGWGHAGCPMNISAYAQP
;
A
#
# COMPACT_ATOMS: atom_id res chain seq x y z
N MET A 1 26.71 12.18 20.77
CA MET A 1 27.46 12.20 19.50
C MET A 1 27.62 10.76 19.02
N THR A 2 26.77 10.28 18.13
CA THR A 2 26.86 8.92 17.57
C THR A 2 27.99 8.91 16.53
N SER A 3 29.03 8.10 16.76
CA SER A 3 30.04 7.87 15.73
C SER A 3 29.38 7.24 14.51
N LYS A 4 29.47 7.87 13.33
CA LYS A 4 28.99 7.27 12.08
C LYS A 4 29.77 5.96 11.85
N GLU A 5 29.07 4.82 11.94
CA GLU A 5 29.67 3.51 11.66
C GLU A 5 30.01 3.41 10.17
N LYS A 6 31.24 3.00 9.86
CA LYS A 6 31.68 2.79 8.48
C LYS A 6 31.40 1.34 8.08
N CYS A 7 30.65 1.14 7.00
CA CYS A 7 30.24 -0.18 6.57
C CYS A 7 30.31 -0.36 5.05
N ILE A 8 30.42 -1.62 4.65
CA ILE A 8 30.06 -2.13 3.31
C ILE A 8 28.71 -2.82 3.46
N GLN A 9 27.83 -2.68 2.48
CA GLN A 9 26.49 -3.26 2.52
C GLN A 9 26.25 -4.14 1.29
N ILE A 10 25.71 -5.33 1.54
CA ILE A 10 25.05 -6.14 0.51
C ILE A 10 23.57 -6.26 0.86
N SER A 11 22.72 -6.07 -0.13
CA SER A 11 21.27 -6.04 0.03
C SER A 11 20.60 -6.86 -1.06
N PHE A 12 19.60 -7.62 -0.69
CA PHE A 12 18.86 -8.48 -1.60
C PHE A 12 17.43 -7.98 -1.76
N LYS A 13 16.98 -7.90 -3.02
CA LYS A 13 15.62 -7.50 -3.36
C LYS A 13 14.63 -8.61 -2.94
N GLY A 14 13.48 -8.20 -2.41
CA GLY A 14 12.36 -9.11 -2.16
C GLY A 14 11.71 -9.62 -3.45
N ALA A 15 10.73 -10.52 -3.29
CA ALA A 15 9.97 -11.03 -4.42
C ALA A 15 9.11 -9.90 -5.04
N HIS A 16 8.99 -9.90 -6.37
CA HIS A 16 8.21 -8.96 -7.14
C HIS A 16 7.08 -9.69 -7.88
N GLY A 17 5.85 -9.47 -7.41
CA GLY A 17 4.64 -10.05 -8.01
C GLY A 17 4.37 -11.50 -7.61
N GLN A 18 3.13 -11.93 -7.81
CA GLN A 18 2.64 -13.24 -7.39
C GLN A 18 3.31 -14.41 -8.14
N ASP A 19 3.67 -14.21 -9.41
CA ASP A 19 4.29 -15.25 -10.23
C ASP A 19 5.66 -15.68 -9.69
N GLN A 20 6.49 -14.72 -9.26
CA GLN A 20 7.79 -15.03 -8.68
C GLN A 20 7.62 -15.77 -7.34
N ILE A 21 6.65 -15.36 -6.52
CA ILE A 21 6.31 -16.04 -5.27
C ILE A 21 5.89 -17.49 -5.54
N ASN A 22 5.00 -17.71 -6.52
CA ASN A 22 4.54 -19.04 -6.90
C ASN A 22 5.69 -19.92 -7.41
N GLN A 23 6.59 -19.38 -8.24
CA GLN A 23 7.78 -20.11 -8.69
C GLN A 23 8.68 -20.52 -7.52
N LEU A 24 8.89 -19.62 -6.55
CA LEU A 24 9.68 -19.92 -5.36
C LEU A 24 9.04 -21.01 -4.50
N LEU A 25 7.73 -20.94 -4.28
CA LEU A 25 6.97 -21.94 -3.54
C LEU A 25 7.00 -23.30 -4.25
N ASN A 26 6.79 -23.31 -5.57
CA ASN A 26 6.84 -24.54 -6.38
C ASN A 26 8.23 -25.16 -6.34
N GLY A 27 9.29 -24.36 -6.52
CA GLY A 27 10.65 -24.85 -6.42
C GLY A 27 11.03 -25.30 -5.01
N ALA A 28 10.53 -24.65 -3.96
CA ALA A 28 10.71 -25.10 -2.58
C ALA A 28 10.04 -26.48 -2.35
N MET A 29 8.85 -26.71 -2.90
CA MET A 29 8.15 -28.00 -2.85
C MET A 29 8.81 -29.08 -3.71
N GLU A 30 9.32 -28.71 -4.88
CA GLU A 30 9.94 -29.63 -5.84
C GLU A 30 11.33 -30.09 -5.38
N TYR A 31 12.18 -29.15 -4.97
CA TYR A 31 13.60 -29.41 -4.70
C TYR A 31 13.91 -29.61 -3.22
N GLY A 32 13.07 -29.11 -2.32
CA GLY A 32 13.22 -29.28 -0.88
C GLY A 32 14.50 -28.66 -0.29
N LEU A 33 14.91 -29.18 0.86
CA LEU A 33 16.09 -28.73 1.60
C LEU A 33 17.35 -29.49 1.18
N GLU A 34 18.41 -28.77 0.87
CA GLU A 34 19.73 -29.30 0.53
C GLU A 34 20.78 -28.86 1.57
N SER A 35 21.81 -29.69 1.78
CA SER A 35 22.90 -29.36 2.68
C SER A 35 23.59 -28.07 2.24
N TYR A 36 23.63 -27.09 3.14
CA TYR A 36 24.32 -25.84 2.88
C TYR A 36 25.79 -26.00 3.27
N TYR A 37 26.69 -25.79 2.30
CA TYR A 37 28.13 -26.13 2.32
C TYR A 37 28.92 -25.78 3.61
N THR A 38 28.40 -24.86 4.41
CA THR A 38 29.09 -24.17 5.49
C THR A 38 28.63 -24.61 6.87
N VAL A 39 27.54 -25.38 6.95
CA VAL A 39 26.88 -25.72 8.21
C VAL A 39 26.86 -27.23 8.38
N THR A 40 27.61 -27.72 9.37
CA THR A 40 27.60 -29.14 9.74
C THR A 40 26.16 -29.59 9.97
N ASN A 41 25.65 -30.45 9.09
CA ASN A 41 24.30 -30.99 9.11
C ASN A 41 23.15 -29.96 8.97
N GLY A 42 23.43 -28.74 8.53
CA GLY A 42 22.41 -27.71 8.27
C GLY A 42 21.95 -27.70 6.81
N LYS A 43 20.66 -27.48 6.60
CA LYS A 43 20.05 -27.43 5.27
C LYS A 43 19.22 -26.19 5.07
N ILE A 44 19.22 -25.68 3.84
CA ILE A 44 18.30 -24.62 3.39
C ILE A 44 17.62 -25.03 2.09
N PHE A 45 16.56 -24.33 1.70
CA PHE A 45 15.90 -24.59 0.42
C PHE A 45 16.89 -24.46 -0.73
N LYS A 46 16.94 -25.51 -1.56
CA LYS A 46 17.80 -25.55 -2.75
C LYS A 46 17.61 -24.33 -3.65
N ILE A 47 16.35 -23.96 -3.90
CA ILE A 47 16.03 -22.80 -4.74
C ILE A 47 16.61 -21.48 -4.20
N ILE A 48 16.69 -21.32 -2.86
CA ILE A 48 17.28 -20.13 -2.24
C ILE A 48 18.80 -20.15 -2.41
N GLN A 49 19.43 -21.29 -2.17
CA GLN A 49 20.86 -21.49 -2.38
C GLN A 49 21.27 -21.20 -3.83
N ASP A 50 20.58 -21.81 -4.79
CA ASP A 50 20.89 -21.64 -6.22
C ASP A 50 20.67 -20.19 -6.67
N SER A 51 19.58 -19.56 -6.22
CA SER A 51 19.30 -18.14 -6.49
C SER A 51 20.39 -17.21 -5.93
N PHE A 52 20.86 -17.45 -4.71
CA PHE A 52 21.97 -16.71 -4.13
C PHE A 52 23.26 -16.91 -4.94
N MET A 53 23.59 -18.15 -5.32
CA MET A 53 24.83 -18.45 -6.05
C MET A 53 24.84 -17.81 -7.45
N LEU A 54 23.69 -17.67 -8.11
CA LEU A 54 23.57 -16.91 -9.35
C LEU A 54 23.97 -15.43 -9.15
N LEU A 55 23.49 -14.80 -8.07
CA LEU A 55 23.85 -13.41 -7.75
C LEU A 55 25.33 -13.29 -7.34
N TRP A 56 25.82 -14.22 -6.52
CA TRP A 56 27.20 -14.26 -6.06
C TRP A 56 28.18 -14.35 -7.25
N ASN A 57 27.92 -15.30 -8.15
CA ASN A 57 28.74 -15.54 -9.34
C ASN A 57 28.53 -14.48 -10.43
N GLY A 58 27.38 -13.80 -10.44
CA GLY A 58 27.03 -12.74 -11.38
C GLY A 58 27.78 -11.41 -11.20
N GLY A 59 28.64 -11.29 -10.18
CA GLY A 59 29.51 -10.13 -9.99
C GLY A 59 29.66 -9.70 -8.53
N MET A 60 28.70 -10.05 -7.67
CA MET A 60 28.69 -9.64 -6.27
C MET A 60 29.95 -10.10 -5.50
N GLN A 61 30.48 -11.28 -5.83
CA GLN A 61 31.73 -11.75 -5.22
C GLN A 61 32.93 -10.84 -5.53
N THR A 62 32.99 -10.31 -6.76
CA THR A 62 34.09 -9.46 -7.22
C THR A 62 33.98 -8.10 -6.54
N ASP A 63 32.78 -7.54 -6.49
CA ASP A 63 32.50 -6.24 -5.87
C ASP A 63 32.79 -6.28 -4.37
N LEU A 64 32.30 -7.30 -3.65
CA LEU A 64 32.51 -7.41 -2.21
C LEU A 64 33.99 -7.61 -1.87
N ARG A 65 34.73 -8.43 -2.64
CA ARG A 65 36.18 -8.60 -2.47
C ARG A 65 36.94 -7.29 -2.72
N TYR A 66 36.58 -6.56 -3.77
CA TYR A 66 37.17 -5.26 -4.07
C TYR A 66 36.91 -4.24 -2.95
N LEU A 67 35.67 -4.16 -2.46
CA LEU A 67 35.31 -3.27 -1.36
C LEU A 67 36.03 -3.66 -0.07
N LYS A 68 36.10 -4.94 0.28
CA LYS A 68 36.86 -5.43 1.45
C LYS A 68 38.34 -5.09 1.34
N TYR A 69 38.94 -5.25 0.15
CA TYR A 69 40.33 -4.86 -0.09
C TYR A 69 40.55 -3.36 0.12
N LYS A 70 39.65 -2.52 -0.44
CA LYS A 70 39.73 -1.06 -0.34
C LYS A 70 39.45 -0.54 1.08
N TYR A 71 38.58 -1.23 1.82
CA TYR A 71 38.12 -0.82 3.14
C TYR A 71 38.20 -2.00 4.14
N PRO A 72 39.42 -2.43 4.53
CA PRO A 72 39.63 -3.66 5.30
C PRO A 72 38.97 -3.63 6.68
N ASN A 73 38.81 -2.45 7.27
CA ASN A 73 38.27 -2.24 8.63
C ASN A 73 36.77 -1.93 8.64
N PHE A 74 36.08 -1.93 7.50
CA PHE A 74 34.64 -1.66 7.46
C PHE A 74 33.89 -2.94 7.81
N LYS A 75 32.86 -2.80 8.66
CA LYS A 75 31.94 -3.90 8.94
C LYS A 75 31.09 -4.23 7.72
N LEU A 76 30.60 -5.46 7.62
CA LEU A 76 29.67 -5.87 6.58
C LEU A 76 28.25 -5.89 7.11
N TRP A 77 27.38 -5.12 6.48
CA TRP A 77 25.94 -5.18 6.67
C TRP A 77 25.32 -6.07 5.59
N VAL A 78 24.52 -7.03 6.02
CA VAL A 78 23.78 -7.95 5.15
C VAL A 78 22.31 -7.81 5.47
N ASN A 79 21.49 -7.41 4.49
CA ASN A 79 20.06 -7.23 4.71
C ASN A 79 19.19 -7.59 3.51
N GLY A 80 17.90 -7.70 3.76
CA GLY A 80 16.88 -7.97 2.76
C GLY A 80 15.48 -7.91 3.36
N HIS A 81 14.49 -7.95 2.48
CA HIS A 81 13.07 -8.06 2.82
C HIS A 81 12.44 -9.25 2.08
N SER A 82 11.53 -9.98 2.70
CA SER A 82 10.83 -11.12 2.08
C SER A 82 11.81 -12.16 1.51
N LEU A 83 11.77 -12.49 0.22
CA LEU A 83 12.78 -13.34 -0.44
C LEU A 83 14.21 -12.84 -0.23
N GLY A 84 14.40 -11.52 -0.24
CA GLY A 84 15.72 -10.93 -0.03
C GLY A 84 16.29 -11.28 1.34
N SER A 85 15.43 -11.43 2.35
CA SER A 85 15.84 -11.88 3.68
C SER A 85 16.37 -13.31 3.68
N ALA A 86 15.74 -14.20 2.91
CA ALA A 86 16.22 -15.57 2.74
C ALA A 86 17.60 -15.60 2.07
N LEU A 87 17.78 -14.79 1.02
CA LEU A 87 19.07 -14.64 0.32
C LEU A 87 20.13 -14.01 1.24
N ALA A 88 19.76 -13.08 2.10
CA ALA A 88 20.64 -12.45 3.07
C ALA A 88 21.22 -13.47 4.07
N TRP A 89 20.40 -14.40 4.59
CA TRP A 89 20.87 -15.48 5.47
C TRP A 89 21.79 -16.48 4.75
N ALA A 90 21.50 -16.81 3.49
CA ALA A 90 22.41 -17.63 2.70
C ALA A 90 23.75 -16.89 2.48
N ALA A 91 23.69 -15.62 2.09
CA ALA A 91 24.87 -14.81 1.82
C ALA A 91 25.76 -14.61 3.05
N SER A 92 25.18 -14.33 4.23
CA SER A 92 25.95 -14.18 5.47
C SER A 92 26.71 -15.46 5.81
N ALA A 93 26.03 -16.61 5.72
CA ALA A 93 26.62 -17.92 5.96
C ALA A 93 27.77 -18.21 4.97
N TRP A 94 27.56 -17.92 3.68
CA TRP A 94 28.57 -18.11 2.64
C TRP A 94 29.82 -17.24 2.84
N VAL A 95 29.64 -15.96 3.14
CA VAL A 95 30.75 -15.00 3.32
C VAL A 95 31.67 -15.40 4.47
N VAL A 96 31.11 -15.89 5.57
CA VAL A 96 31.89 -16.43 6.70
C VAL A 96 32.63 -17.69 6.29
N ASN A 97 31.97 -18.59 5.57
CA ASN A 97 32.56 -19.86 5.15
C ASN A 97 33.80 -19.71 4.27
N ILE A 98 33.76 -18.78 3.33
CA ILE A 98 34.90 -18.52 2.45
C ILE A 98 35.99 -17.68 3.14
N GLY A 99 35.82 -17.35 4.42
CA GLY A 99 36.77 -16.59 5.22
C GLY A 99 36.90 -15.12 4.81
N LEU A 100 35.89 -14.54 4.15
CA LEU A 100 35.96 -13.16 3.67
C LEU A 100 35.68 -12.13 4.79
N TYR A 101 34.80 -12.49 5.73
CA TYR A 101 34.53 -11.75 6.96
C TYR A 101 34.44 -12.68 8.15
N LYS A 102 34.78 -12.16 9.33
CA LYS A 102 34.50 -12.82 10.61
C LYS A 102 33.08 -12.48 11.06
N PRO A 103 32.36 -13.38 11.75
CA PRO A 103 31.00 -13.11 12.19
C PRO A 103 30.85 -11.88 13.07
N GLU A 104 31.83 -11.57 13.93
CA GLU A 104 31.85 -10.38 14.80
C GLU A 104 31.97 -9.05 14.03
N ASP A 105 32.45 -9.09 12.79
CA ASP A 105 32.56 -7.93 11.90
C ASP A 105 31.32 -7.78 11.00
N MET A 106 30.28 -8.58 11.22
CA MET A 106 29.06 -8.63 10.42
C MET A 106 27.84 -8.19 11.22
N LYS A 107 26.90 -7.56 10.52
CA LYS A 107 25.55 -7.25 11.01
C LYS A 107 24.54 -7.79 10.03
N VAL A 108 23.72 -8.74 10.47
CA VAL A 108 22.67 -9.36 9.66
C VAL A 108 21.33 -8.86 10.15
N VAL A 109 20.62 -8.10 9.32
CA VAL A 109 19.29 -7.55 9.65
C VAL A 109 18.34 -7.87 8.52
N VAL A 110 17.33 -8.66 8.81
CA VAL A 110 16.36 -9.11 7.80
C VAL A 110 14.95 -8.73 8.20
N MET A 111 14.07 -8.56 7.23
CA MET A 111 12.69 -8.12 7.45
C MET A 111 11.72 -9.09 6.79
N GLY A 112 10.71 -9.57 7.50
CA GLY A 112 9.63 -10.37 6.92
C GLY A 112 10.07 -11.63 6.17
N ALA A 113 11.09 -12.30 6.68
CA ALA A 113 11.65 -13.50 6.06
C ALA A 113 10.70 -14.71 6.15
N ALA A 114 10.70 -15.55 5.12
CA ALA A 114 10.09 -16.88 5.18
C ALA A 114 10.99 -17.86 5.95
N ARG A 115 10.41 -18.95 6.47
CA ARG A 115 11.17 -20.09 6.99
C ARG A 115 11.85 -20.80 5.83
N ILE A 116 13.18 -20.86 5.82
CA ILE A 116 13.95 -21.37 4.67
C ILE A 116 14.83 -22.57 4.97
N SER A 117 14.87 -23.01 6.23
CA SER A 117 15.94 -23.88 6.70
C SER A 117 15.44 -24.96 7.64
N ASP A 118 16.29 -25.96 7.88
CA ASP A 118 16.11 -26.89 8.98
C ASP A 118 16.56 -26.30 10.32
N TYR A 119 16.30 -27.05 11.39
CA TYR A 119 16.66 -26.66 12.75
C TYR A 119 18.17 -26.41 12.90
N ASN A 120 19.01 -27.24 12.29
CA ASN A 120 20.46 -27.19 12.45
C ASN A 120 21.03 -25.91 11.84
N PHE A 121 20.57 -25.51 10.65
CA PHE A 121 20.97 -24.25 10.05
C PHE A 121 20.50 -23.05 10.86
N ALA A 122 19.23 -23.04 11.30
CA ALA A 122 18.68 -21.95 12.09
C ALA A 122 19.47 -21.73 13.40
N VAL A 123 19.78 -22.80 14.13
CA VAL A 123 20.58 -22.75 15.37
C VAL A 123 22.00 -22.28 15.10
N TRP A 124 22.66 -22.86 14.09
CA TRP A 124 24.03 -22.47 13.75
C TRP A 124 24.12 -21.00 13.38
N HIS A 125 23.22 -20.50 12.53
CA HIS A 125 23.23 -19.11 12.09
C HIS A 125 23.01 -18.17 13.29
N THR A 126 22.07 -18.51 14.17
CA THR A 126 21.83 -17.77 15.42
C THR A 126 23.11 -17.64 16.25
N GLN A 127 23.81 -18.75 16.46
CA GLN A 127 24.98 -18.80 17.33
C GLN A 127 26.21 -18.15 16.69
N THR A 128 26.28 -18.17 15.36
CA THR A 128 27.43 -17.68 14.60
C THR A 128 27.47 -16.15 14.57
N PHE A 129 26.32 -15.48 14.39
CA PHE A 129 26.27 -14.02 14.18
C PHE A 129 25.80 -13.28 15.44
N PRO A 130 26.67 -12.55 16.17
CA PRO A 130 26.29 -11.86 17.40
C PRO A 130 25.30 -10.70 17.18
N TYR A 131 25.31 -10.10 15.98
CA TYR A 131 24.36 -9.07 15.56
C TYR A 131 23.51 -9.64 14.42
N ASN A 132 22.48 -10.39 14.80
CA ASN A 132 21.50 -10.97 13.89
C ASN A 132 20.11 -10.57 14.38
N PHE A 133 19.33 -9.88 13.56
CA PHE A 133 17.95 -9.48 13.90
C PHE A 133 17.00 -9.80 12.76
N HIS A 134 15.90 -10.47 13.10
CA HIS A 134 14.77 -10.69 12.22
C HIS A 134 13.62 -9.79 12.65
N ILE A 135 13.39 -8.73 11.88
CA ILE A 135 12.36 -7.74 12.17
C ILE A 135 11.02 -8.24 11.61
N LEU A 136 10.00 -8.29 12.47
CA LEU A 136 8.68 -8.80 12.15
C LEU A 136 7.57 -7.86 12.60
N HIS A 137 6.62 -7.67 11.69
CA HIS A 137 5.37 -6.96 11.95
C HIS A 137 4.25 -7.98 12.25
N ARG A 138 3.31 -7.64 13.16
CA ARG A 138 2.17 -8.51 13.54
C ARG A 138 1.32 -9.02 12.39
N SER A 139 1.32 -8.32 11.26
CA SER A 139 0.51 -8.65 10.10
C SER A 139 1.33 -9.18 8.93
N ASP A 140 2.60 -9.57 9.15
CA ASP A 140 3.46 -10.08 8.09
C ASP A 140 3.03 -11.49 7.66
N PRO A 141 2.39 -11.66 6.49
CA PRO A 141 1.87 -12.97 6.10
C PRO A 141 2.98 -13.97 5.81
N VAL A 142 4.16 -13.51 5.40
CA VAL A 142 5.30 -14.38 5.03
C VAL A 142 5.85 -15.06 6.27
N ALA A 143 5.99 -14.30 7.36
CA ALA A 143 6.47 -14.80 8.64
C ALA A 143 5.48 -15.77 9.32
N HIS A 144 4.19 -15.60 9.06
CA HIS A 144 3.11 -16.43 9.63
C HIS A 144 2.68 -17.60 8.73
N THR A 145 3.39 -17.86 7.62
CA THR A 145 3.15 -19.07 6.79
C THR A 145 3.39 -20.36 7.57
N GLN A 146 2.64 -21.42 7.25
CA GLN A 146 2.69 -22.69 7.99
C GLN A 146 4.11 -23.26 8.07
N THR A 147 4.45 -23.76 9.25
CA THR A 147 5.73 -24.43 9.56
C THR A 147 5.89 -25.79 8.87
N PHE A 148 4.82 -26.31 8.26
CA PHE A 148 4.73 -27.65 7.69
C PHE A 148 4.53 -27.61 6.17
N LEU A 149 5.32 -28.39 5.43
CA LEU A 149 5.08 -28.67 4.01
C LEU A 149 4.06 -29.83 3.86
N PRO A 150 3.38 -29.96 2.70
CA PRO A 150 2.47 -31.07 2.44
C PRO A 150 3.13 -32.44 2.68
N SER A 151 2.33 -33.43 3.07
CA SER A 151 2.77 -34.78 3.49
C SER A 151 3.58 -35.55 2.44
N SER A 152 3.60 -35.09 1.19
CA SER A 152 4.38 -35.62 0.08
C SER A 152 5.86 -35.17 0.09
N VAL A 153 6.27 -34.27 0.99
CA VAL A 153 7.65 -33.77 1.10
C VAL A 153 8.33 -34.36 2.35
N PRO A 154 9.56 -34.93 2.29
CA PRO A 154 10.14 -35.76 3.35
C PRO A 154 10.64 -35.03 4.62
N PHE A 155 10.26 -33.77 4.86
CA PHE A 155 10.72 -32.97 6.01
C PHE A 155 9.56 -32.25 6.67
N THR A 156 9.47 -32.34 8.00
CA THR A 156 8.23 -32.00 8.72
C THR A 156 8.28 -30.69 9.51
N THR A 157 9.32 -29.86 9.48
CA THR A 157 9.27 -28.52 10.09
C THR A 157 10.36 -27.59 9.52
N LEU A 158 9.98 -26.38 9.11
CA LEU A 158 10.90 -25.33 8.67
C LEU A 158 11.19 -24.33 9.79
N PHE A 159 12.36 -23.70 9.76
CA PHE A 159 12.84 -22.76 10.78
C PHE A 159 13.51 -21.53 10.15
N TYR A 160 13.56 -20.43 10.90
CA TYR A 160 14.42 -19.28 10.65
C TYR A 160 15.47 -19.07 11.76
N PRO A 161 16.62 -18.42 11.47
CA PRO A 161 17.59 -18.00 12.49
C PRO A 161 16.98 -17.06 13.56
N LYS A 162 17.32 -17.27 14.83
CA LYS A 162 16.74 -16.60 16.02
C LYS A 162 17.17 -15.12 16.16
N THR A 163 16.49 -14.47 17.12
CA THR A 163 16.51 -13.05 17.50
C THR A 163 15.50 -12.21 16.72
N GLU A 164 14.25 -12.39 17.08
CA GLU A 164 13.13 -11.66 16.50
C GLU A 164 12.96 -10.31 17.19
N VAL A 165 12.77 -9.25 16.39
CA VAL A 165 12.29 -7.95 16.86
C VAL A 165 10.86 -7.82 16.41
N TRP A 166 9.94 -8.05 17.33
CA TRP A 166 8.51 -8.12 17.06
C TRP A 166 7.82 -6.80 17.36
N TYR A 167 7.04 -6.34 16.39
CA TYR A 167 6.20 -5.18 16.49
C TYR A 167 4.73 -5.59 16.42
N ASN A 168 4.04 -5.45 17.55
CA ASN A 168 2.58 -5.63 17.65
C ASN A 168 1.80 -4.33 17.45
N ASN A 169 2.33 -3.45 16.62
CA ASN A 169 1.81 -2.11 16.32
C ASN A 169 2.27 -1.74 14.90
N TYR A 170 2.06 -0.48 14.51
CA TYR A 170 2.37 0.00 13.16
C TYR A 170 3.86 0.26 12.89
N MET A 171 4.77 -0.04 13.82
CA MET A 171 6.22 0.19 13.67
C MET A 171 6.61 1.67 13.48
N ASN A 172 5.82 2.60 14.01
CA ASN A 172 6.15 4.02 13.93
C ASN A 172 7.42 4.33 14.74
N GLN A 173 8.06 5.45 14.44
CA GLN A 173 9.22 5.89 15.21
C GLN A 173 8.84 6.08 16.69
N GLY A 174 9.52 5.34 17.57
CA GLY A 174 9.26 5.36 19.02
C GLY A 174 8.25 4.31 19.49
N ASP A 175 7.62 3.57 18.58
CA ASP A 175 6.74 2.48 18.96
C ASP A 175 7.49 1.41 19.75
N PRO A 176 6.87 0.86 20.81
CA PRO A 176 7.48 -0.20 21.59
C PRO A 176 7.61 -1.48 20.74
N TYR A 177 8.67 -2.24 20.97
CA TYR A 177 8.87 -3.55 20.36
C TYR A 177 9.31 -4.56 21.41
N GLN A 178 9.12 -5.84 21.10
CA GLN A 178 9.61 -6.94 21.92
C GLN A 178 10.80 -7.60 21.22
N VAL A 179 11.90 -7.81 21.95
CA VAL A 179 13.02 -8.63 21.47
C VAL A 179 12.85 -10.04 22.01
N CYS A 180 12.79 -11.01 21.11
CA CYS A 180 12.46 -12.38 21.42
C CYS A 180 13.65 -13.28 21.13
N GLN A 181 14.08 -14.00 22.16
CA GLN A 181 15.24 -14.90 22.10
C GLN A 181 14.87 -16.32 21.62
N GLU A 182 13.57 -16.60 21.45
CA GLU A 182 13.04 -17.86 20.95
C GLU A 182 12.63 -17.70 19.48
N ALA A 183 12.98 -18.66 18.62
CA ALA A 183 12.38 -18.80 17.29
C ALA A 183 11.26 -19.83 17.37
N ASP A 184 10.13 -19.55 16.71
CA ASP A 184 9.02 -20.47 16.52
C ASP A 184 8.39 -21.05 17.82
N GLY A 185 8.48 -20.32 18.94
CA GLY A 185 7.78 -20.62 20.21
C GLY A 185 6.40 -19.93 20.30
N PRO A 186 5.53 -20.23 21.29
CA PRO A 186 4.20 -19.65 21.44
C PRO A 186 4.22 -18.18 21.93
N PHE A 187 5.35 -17.49 21.79
CA PHE A 187 5.59 -16.14 22.28
C PHE A 187 5.95 -15.23 21.10
N CYS A 188 5.75 -13.92 21.25
CA CYS A 188 5.98 -12.92 20.18
C CYS A 188 5.16 -13.20 18.91
N SER A 189 5.76 -13.24 17.70
CA SER A 189 5.01 -13.57 16.48
C SER A 189 4.27 -14.92 16.56
N GLY A 190 4.73 -15.87 17.39
CA GLY A 190 4.07 -17.17 17.59
C GLY A 190 2.97 -17.17 18.66
N SER A 191 2.78 -16.09 19.42
CA SER A 191 1.59 -15.92 20.29
C SER A 191 0.35 -15.47 19.51
N VAL A 192 0.56 -15.05 18.26
CA VAL A 192 -0.53 -14.79 17.31
C VAL A 192 -1.02 -16.16 16.83
N ASP A 193 -1.97 -16.74 17.55
CA ASP A 193 -2.67 -17.93 17.05
C ASP A 193 -3.38 -17.55 15.74
N PRO A 194 -3.08 -18.22 14.60
CA PRO A 194 -3.74 -17.97 13.32
C PRO A 194 -5.25 -18.26 13.37
N LYS A 195 -5.79 -18.71 14.52
CA LYS A 195 -7.22 -18.87 14.82
C LYS A 195 -7.69 -18.11 16.08
N ALA A 196 -6.83 -17.42 16.84
CA ALA A 196 -7.27 -16.72 18.06
C ALA A 196 -8.02 -15.45 17.67
N THR A 197 -9.35 -15.54 17.73
CA THR A 197 -10.33 -14.46 17.54
C THR A 197 -9.86 -13.39 16.56
N HIS A 198 -9.93 -13.69 15.26
CA HIS A 198 -9.85 -12.64 14.25
C HIS A 198 -10.79 -11.51 14.65
N CYS A 199 -10.32 -10.26 14.61
CA CYS A 199 -11.18 -9.10 14.87
C CYS A 199 -12.53 -9.25 14.15
N LEU A 200 -12.52 -9.74 12.91
CA LEU A 200 -13.72 -10.01 12.13
C LEU A 200 -14.69 -10.98 12.83
N ASN A 201 -14.19 -12.12 13.33
CA ASN A 201 -15.00 -13.09 14.08
C ASN A 201 -15.52 -12.49 15.40
N CYS A 202 -14.67 -11.72 16.09
CA CYS A 202 -15.06 -11.04 17.32
C CYS A 202 -16.21 -10.07 17.09
N VAL A 203 -16.05 -9.16 16.14
CA VAL A 203 -17.03 -8.13 15.82
C VAL A 203 -18.31 -8.73 15.25
N ASN A 204 -18.19 -9.75 14.39
CA ASN A 204 -19.37 -10.47 13.87
C ASN A 204 -20.12 -11.24 14.97
N SER A 205 -19.48 -11.55 16.11
CA SER A 205 -20.15 -12.13 17.28
C SER A 205 -20.84 -11.09 18.18
N GLY A 206 -20.86 -9.81 17.78
CA GLY A 206 -21.44 -8.70 18.55
C GLY A 206 -20.55 -8.16 19.66
N LYS A 207 -19.28 -8.57 19.69
CA LYS A 207 -18.28 -8.15 20.68
C LYS A 207 -17.42 -7.00 20.15
N LEU A 208 -16.74 -6.30 21.05
CA LEU A 208 -15.73 -5.33 20.65
C LEU A 208 -14.36 -5.99 20.56
N TRP A 209 -13.59 -5.57 19.57
CA TRP A 209 -12.18 -5.92 19.45
C TRP A 209 -11.33 -4.78 19.98
N CYS A 210 -10.38 -5.07 20.86
CA CYS A 210 -9.48 -4.07 21.39
C CYS A 210 -8.15 -4.05 20.65
N LEU A 211 -7.84 -2.92 20.01
CA LEU A 211 -6.68 -2.81 19.13
C LEU A 211 -5.35 -2.86 19.89
N GLN A 212 -5.29 -2.29 21.10
CA GLN A 212 -4.05 -2.19 21.88
C GLN A 212 -3.49 -3.54 22.32
N ASN A 213 -4.36 -4.44 22.73
CA ASN A 213 -3.99 -5.72 23.34
C ASN A 213 -4.45 -6.91 22.50
N SER A 214 -5.09 -6.67 21.35
CA SER A 214 -5.62 -7.71 20.46
C SER A 214 -6.57 -8.68 21.18
N GLN A 215 -7.46 -8.14 22.02
CA GLN A 215 -8.42 -8.93 22.78
C GLN A 215 -9.84 -8.73 22.27
N CYS A 216 -10.58 -9.84 22.19
CA CYS A 216 -12.02 -9.81 21.99
C CYS A 216 -12.74 -9.78 23.34
N GLY A 217 -13.66 -8.86 23.53
CA GLY A 217 -14.41 -8.77 24.78
C GLY A 217 -15.73 -8.03 24.63
N ASP A 218 -16.48 -7.98 25.71
CA ASP A 218 -17.71 -7.20 25.77
C ASP A 218 -17.38 -5.73 26.13
N THR A 219 -18.39 -4.89 26.30
CA THR A 219 -18.25 -3.45 26.61
C THR A 219 -17.54 -3.15 27.94
N THR A 220 -17.32 -4.17 28.78
CA THR A 220 -16.58 -4.08 30.04
C THR A 220 -15.07 -4.23 29.87
N LEU A 221 -14.59 -4.65 28.69
CA LEU A 221 -13.16 -4.75 28.39
C LEU A 221 -12.54 -3.34 28.40
N ALA A 222 -11.53 -3.14 29.25
CA ALA A 222 -10.76 -1.90 29.28
C ALA A 222 -10.00 -1.73 27.96
N CYS A 223 -10.50 -0.84 27.10
CA CYS A 223 -9.95 -0.60 25.78
C CYS A 223 -10.00 0.88 25.39
N ASN A 224 -8.86 1.46 25.04
CA ASN A 224 -8.80 2.86 24.60
C ASN A 224 -9.24 3.02 23.14
N THR A 225 -9.00 2.00 22.30
CA THR A 225 -9.37 2.01 20.88
C THR A 225 -10.04 0.71 20.54
N SER A 226 -11.37 0.73 20.60
CA SER A 226 -12.21 -0.41 20.28
C SER A 226 -12.65 -0.38 18.81
N ILE A 227 -12.74 -1.56 18.22
CA ILE A 227 -13.32 -1.81 16.92
C ILE A 227 -14.62 -2.56 17.14
N THR A 228 -15.71 -1.98 16.65
CA THR A 228 -17.08 -2.53 16.72
C THR A 228 -17.69 -2.70 15.33
N VAL A 229 -16.95 -2.34 14.28
CA VAL A 229 -17.39 -2.41 12.88
C VAL A 229 -16.44 -3.33 12.12
N PRO A 230 -16.93 -4.38 11.42
CA PRO A 230 -16.08 -5.36 10.73
C PRO A 230 -15.12 -4.75 9.70
N LEU A 231 -15.57 -3.72 8.98
CA LEU A 231 -14.78 -2.98 8.00
C LEU A 231 -13.51 -2.35 8.64
N ASN A 232 -13.55 -2.04 9.93
CA ASN A 232 -12.42 -1.49 10.68
C ASN A 232 -11.52 -2.55 11.30
N CYS A 233 -11.77 -3.83 11.06
CA CYS A 233 -10.83 -4.85 11.51
C CYS A 233 -9.50 -4.73 10.76
N PRO A 234 -8.34 -4.79 11.44
CA PRO A 234 -7.06 -4.53 10.79
C PRO A 234 -6.79 -5.55 9.68
N SER A 235 -6.49 -5.07 8.48
CA SER A 235 -6.04 -5.91 7.36
C SER A 235 -5.04 -5.15 6.50
N PRO A 236 -3.88 -5.75 6.13
CA PRO A 236 -2.99 -5.13 5.15
C PRO A 236 -3.67 -5.05 3.78
N PRO A 237 -3.28 -4.09 2.91
CA PRO A 237 -3.73 -4.08 1.53
C PRO A 237 -3.22 -5.33 0.79
N GLN A 238 -3.97 -5.79 -0.20
CA GLN A 238 -3.58 -6.94 -1.01
C GLN A 238 -2.33 -6.65 -1.87
N TYR A 239 -2.17 -5.40 -2.30
CA TYR A 239 -0.99 -4.92 -3.00
C TYR A 239 -0.22 -3.92 -2.13
N GLY A 240 1.11 -3.94 -2.24
CA GLY A 240 1.96 -2.96 -1.59
C GLY A 240 1.73 -1.56 -2.19
N TYR A 241 1.69 -0.55 -1.33
CA TYR A 241 1.69 0.84 -1.76
C TYR A 241 3.07 1.22 -2.31
N ASP A 242 3.10 1.81 -3.50
CA ASP A 242 4.32 2.22 -4.20
C ASP A 242 4.35 3.76 -4.30
N ASP A 243 5.09 4.38 -3.38
CA ASP A 243 5.24 5.85 -3.28
C ASP A 243 5.85 6.45 -4.56
N GLU A 244 6.78 5.74 -5.23
CA GLU A 244 7.40 6.21 -6.46
C GLU A 244 6.38 6.21 -7.62
N PHE A 245 5.58 5.16 -7.73
CA PHE A 245 4.46 5.10 -8.67
C PHE A 245 3.44 6.21 -8.43
N MET A 246 3.10 6.48 -7.16
CA MET A 246 2.15 7.56 -6.85
C MET A 246 2.68 8.93 -7.28
N ARG A 247 3.96 9.21 -7.03
CA ARG A 247 4.60 10.50 -7.39
C ARG A 247 4.79 10.67 -8.89
N SER A 248 5.27 9.63 -9.57
CA SER A 248 5.68 9.72 -10.98
C SER A 248 4.55 9.52 -11.97
N GLU A 249 3.50 8.78 -11.59
CA GLU A 249 2.40 8.42 -12.48
C GLU A 249 1.07 9.02 -12.01
N ILE A 250 0.57 8.60 -10.84
CA ILE A 250 -0.78 8.98 -10.40
C ILE A 250 -0.88 10.48 -10.13
N MET A 251 0.11 11.08 -9.47
CA MET A 251 0.12 12.53 -9.20
C MET A 251 0.05 13.33 -10.49
N VAL A 252 0.80 12.95 -11.52
CA VAL A 252 0.76 13.63 -12.83
C VAL A 252 -0.63 13.50 -13.46
N LEU A 253 -1.21 12.30 -13.46
CA LEU A 253 -2.54 12.05 -14.04
C LEU A 253 -3.63 12.85 -13.33
N THR A 254 -3.67 12.77 -12.00
CA THR A 254 -4.61 13.53 -11.17
C THR A 254 -4.47 15.04 -11.40
N THR A 255 -3.24 15.53 -11.47
CA THR A 255 -2.95 16.96 -11.62
C THR A 255 -3.25 17.46 -13.03
N ALA A 256 -3.07 16.62 -14.07
CA ALA A 256 -3.37 16.98 -15.44
C ALA A 256 -4.84 17.33 -15.67
N ALA A 257 -5.76 16.82 -14.85
CA ALA A 257 -7.18 17.16 -14.91
C ALA A 257 -7.48 18.64 -14.55
N GLN A 258 -6.52 19.33 -13.93
CA GLN A 258 -6.63 20.76 -13.60
C GLN A 258 -6.31 21.67 -14.79
N ASN A 259 -5.71 21.12 -15.86
CA ASN A 259 -5.35 21.85 -17.06
C ASN A 259 -6.44 21.70 -18.15
N GLU A 260 -6.72 22.78 -18.89
CA GLU A 260 -7.60 22.72 -20.07
C GLU A 260 -7.00 21.86 -21.19
N ASN A 261 -5.67 21.72 -21.22
CA ASN A 261 -4.93 20.83 -22.11
C ASN A 261 -4.06 19.85 -21.30
N PRO A 262 -4.63 18.73 -20.80
CA PRO A 262 -3.89 17.73 -20.03
C PRO A 262 -2.64 17.17 -20.73
N GLN A 263 -2.58 17.23 -22.07
CA GLN A 263 -1.42 16.76 -22.82
C GLN A 263 -0.13 17.55 -22.50
N LEU A 264 -0.23 18.80 -22.01
CA LEU A 264 0.94 19.57 -21.56
C LEU A 264 1.64 18.87 -20.38
N CYS A 265 0.87 18.44 -19.38
CA CYS A 265 1.40 17.68 -18.26
C CYS A 265 2.05 16.38 -18.71
N PHE A 266 1.41 15.65 -19.63
CA PHE A 266 1.96 14.41 -20.17
C PHE A 266 3.27 14.66 -20.93
N ASN A 267 3.34 15.69 -21.77
CA ASN A 267 4.56 16.00 -22.51
C ASN A 267 5.75 16.28 -21.59
N ASN A 268 5.51 16.90 -20.43
CA ASN A 268 6.56 17.26 -19.48
C ASN A 268 6.96 16.10 -18.55
N GLN A 269 5.99 15.27 -18.13
CA GLN A 269 6.22 14.27 -17.06
C GLN A 269 6.10 12.82 -17.53
N ILE A 270 5.16 12.51 -18.43
CA ILE A 270 4.90 11.16 -18.94
C ILE A 270 4.75 11.20 -20.48
N PRO A 271 5.83 11.42 -21.26
CA PRO A 271 5.73 11.80 -22.68
C PRO A 271 5.03 10.77 -23.59
N THR A 272 4.96 9.53 -23.13
CA THR A 272 4.32 8.40 -23.81
C THR A 272 2.81 8.37 -23.60
N MET A 273 2.28 9.03 -22.56
CA MET A 273 0.85 9.18 -22.31
C MET A 273 0.24 10.13 -23.35
N LYS A 274 -0.91 9.72 -23.90
CA LYS A 274 -1.66 10.46 -24.91
C LYS A 274 -3.07 10.75 -24.43
N LEU A 275 -3.41 12.02 -24.39
CA LEU A 275 -4.78 12.48 -24.20
C LEU A 275 -5.63 11.95 -25.36
N TYR A 276 -6.74 11.31 -25.03
CA TYR A 276 -7.76 10.95 -26.02
C TYR A 276 -8.78 12.08 -26.12
N LYS A 277 -9.40 12.46 -25.00
CA LYS A 277 -10.41 13.53 -24.97
C LYS A 277 -10.64 14.08 -23.55
N VAL A 278 -10.97 15.36 -23.47
CA VAL A 278 -11.54 16.01 -22.26
C VAL A 278 -13.06 16.06 -22.40
N THR A 279 -13.77 15.73 -21.34
CA THR A 279 -15.22 15.83 -21.23
C THR A 279 -15.57 16.83 -20.13
N THR A 280 -16.39 17.81 -20.48
CA THR A 280 -16.87 18.86 -19.58
C THR A 280 -18.39 18.84 -19.59
N ALA A 281 -19.01 18.86 -18.42
CA ALA A 281 -20.45 18.99 -18.25
C ALA A 281 -20.77 20.05 -17.20
N ASN A 282 -21.85 20.80 -17.38
CA ASN A 282 -22.38 21.65 -16.31
C ASN A 282 -22.97 20.74 -15.23
N CYS A 283 -22.47 20.85 -14.00
CA CYS A 283 -22.95 20.07 -12.85
C CYS A 283 -23.62 20.92 -11.78
N SER A 284 -24.07 22.11 -12.15
CA SER A 284 -24.97 22.94 -11.37
C SER A 284 -26.30 23.11 -12.08
N THR A 285 -27.35 23.23 -11.29
CA THR A 285 -28.69 23.62 -11.80
C THR A 285 -28.96 25.11 -11.65
N VAL A 286 -28.03 25.84 -11.04
CA VAL A 286 -28.16 27.25 -10.64
C VAL A 286 -27.17 28.13 -11.40
N TYR A 287 -25.95 27.64 -11.64
CA TYR A 287 -24.83 28.37 -12.21
C TYR A 287 -24.39 27.72 -13.54
N ASN A 288 -24.10 28.54 -14.54
CA ASN A 288 -23.68 28.03 -15.86
C ASN A 288 -22.18 27.75 -15.95
N ASP A 289 -21.39 28.33 -15.04
CA ASP A 289 -19.93 28.26 -14.97
C ASP A 289 -19.43 27.17 -13.99
N VAL A 290 -20.34 26.52 -13.26
CA VAL A 290 -20.02 25.39 -12.39
C VAL A 290 -19.96 24.10 -13.22
N THR A 291 -18.75 23.76 -13.67
CA THR A 291 -18.52 22.58 -14.51
C THR A 291 -17.83 21.44 -13.76
N CYS A 292 -18.23 20.22 -14.09
CA CYS A 292 -17.51 19.00 -13.73
C CYS A 292 -16.74 18.52 -14.96
N VAL A 293 -15.46 18.20 -14.75
CA VAL A 293 -14.51 17.90 -15.83
C VAL A 293 -13.84 16.57 -15.55
N GLY A 294 -13.67 15.77 -16.60
CA GLY A 294 -12.77 14.62 -16.58
C GLY A 294 -12.14 14.40 -17.94
N TYR A 295 -11.09 13.60 -18.01
CA TYR A 295 -10.47 13.23 -19.28
C TYR A 295 -10.30 11.73 -19.40
N THR A 296 -10.13 11.27 -20.64
CA THR A 296 -9.65 9.93 -20.96
C THR A 296 -8.30 10.01 -21.68
N ALA A 297 -7.33 9.20 -21.28
CA ALA A 297 -5.99 9.12 -21.85
C ALA A 297 -5.53 7.65 -21.96
N TYR A 298 -4.45 7.40 -22.71
CA TYR A 298 -3.89 6.07 -22.86
C TYR A 298 -2.38 6.11 -23.10
N ASP A 299 -1.68 5.05 -22.72
CA ASP A 299 -0.26 4.83 -23.02
C ASP A 299 -0.06 3.40 -23.49
N THR A 300 0.40 3.25 -24.73
CA THR A 300 0.60 1.94 -25.37
C THR A 300 1.87 1.21 -24.91
N LYS A 301 2.87 1.94 -24.39
CA LYS A 301 4.08 1.32 -23.82
C LYS A 301 3.78 0.73 -22.45
N ARG A 302 3.04 1.48 -21.62
CA ARG A 302 2.57 1.02 -20.30
C ARG A 302 1.40 0.04 -20.39
N LYS A 303 0.72 -0.03 -21.54
CA LYS A 303 -0.52 -0.80 -21.75
C LYS A 303 -1.61 -0.40 -20.76
N VAL A 304 -1.88 0.90 -20.69
CA VAL A 304 -2.85 1.49 -19.75
C VAL A 304 -3.80 2.46 -20.45
N ILE A 305 -5.04 2.49 -19.98
CA ILE A 305 -6.01 3.56 -20.20
C ILE A 305 -6.20 4.26 -18.86
N SER A 306 -6.25 5.59 -18.83
CA SER A 306 -6.52 6.35 -17.62
C SER A 306 -7.74 7.24 -17.80
N ILE A 307 -8.59 7.27 -16.79
CA ILE A 307 -9.61 8.31 -16.61
C ILE A 307 -9.29 9.08 -15.34
N SER A 308 -9.38 10.40 -15.41
CA SER A 308 -9.14 11.28 -14.27
C SER A 308 -10.18 12.38 -14.21
N PHE A 309 -10.48 12.82 -12.99
CA PHE A 309 -11.52 13.80 -12.72
C PHE A 309 -10.95 15.01 -11.98
N LYS A 310 -11.38 16.19 -12.41
CA LYS A 310 -10.98 17.47 -11.83
C LYS A 310 -11.64 17.66 -10.46
N GLY A 311 -10.90 18.29 -9.54
CA GLY A 311 -11.43 18.78 -8.27
C GLY A 311 -12.45 19.92 -8.45
N ALA A 312 -13.04 20.35 -7.33
CA ALA A 312 -13.97 21.48 -7.34
C ALA A 312 -13.25 22.80 -7.68
N HIS A 313 -13.95 23.68 -8.38
CA HIS A 313 -13.51 24.99 -8.82
C HIS A 313 -14.38 26.07 -8.19
N GLY A 314 -13.78 26.85 -7.29
CA GLY A 314 -14.43 27.99 -6.63
C GLY A 314 -15.36 27.59 -5.48
N GLN A 315 -15.69 28.57 -4.66
CA GLN A 315 -16.50 28.37 -3.45
C GLN A 315 -17.97 28.05 -3.76
N ASP A 316 -18.50 28.58 -4.86
CA ASP A 316 -19.89 28.36 -5.25
C ASP A 316 -20.16 26.90 -5.60
N GLN A 317 -19.26 26.25 -6.37
CA GLN A 317 -19.37 24.83 -6.67
C GLN A 317 -19.28 23.99 -5.39
N ILE A 318 -18.29 24.27 -4.53
CA ILE A 318 -18.12 23.52 -3.26
C ILE A 318 -19.39 23.63 -2.43
N LYS A 319 -19.90 24.85 -2.24
CA LYS A 319 -21.10 25.10 -1.44
C LYS A 319 -22.33 24.42 -2.01
N GLU A 320 -22.61 24.59 -3.30
CA GLU A 320 -23.78 23.96 -3.92
C GLU A 320 -23.71 22.44 -3.84
N MET A 321 -22.53 21.86 -4.10
CA MET A 321 -22.36 20.42 -4.01
C MET A 321 -22.56 19.92 -2.58
N THR A 322 -21.94 20.56 -1.58
CA THR A 322 -22.16 20.20 -0.17
C THR A 322 -23.63 20.28 0.22
N ASP A 323 -24.32 21.37 -0.14
CA ASP A 323 -25.74 21.55 0.16
C ASP A 323 -26.60 20.45 -0.50
N ASN A 324 -26.30 20.10 -1.75
CA ASN A 324 -27.00 19.04 -2.48
C ASN A 324 -26.73 17.66 -1.88
N CYS A 325 -25.49 17.35 -1.51
CA CYS A 325 -25.15 16.08 -0.88
C CYS A 325 -25.88 15.90 0.47
N VAL A 326 -25.93 16.95 1.29
CA VAL A 326 -26.66 16.94 2.56
C VAL A 326 -28.18 16.82 2.32
N LYS A 327 -28.72 17.62 1.40
CA LYS A 327 -30.17 17.69 1.12
C LYS A 327 -30.71 16.37 0.57
N TYR A 328 -30.04 15.80 -0.43
CA TYR A 328 -30.52 14.61 -1.14
C TYR A 328 -30.00 13.30 -0.54
N GLY A 329 -28.91 13.35 0.23
CA GLY A 329 -28.35 12.19 0.91
C GLY A 329 -27.86 11.09 -0.05
N LEU A 330 -27.91 9.85 0.42
CA LEU A 330 -27.42 8.68 -0.29
C LEU A 330 -28.54 7.88 -0.96
N GLU A 331 -28.26 7.34 -2.13
CA GLU A 331 -29.16 6.44 -2.87
C GLU A 331 -28.38 5.24 -3.44
N SER A 332 -29.10 4.17 -3.78
CA SER A 332 -28.50 2.98 -4.39
C SER A 332 -28.52 3.08 -5.92
N TYR A 333 -27.35 2.90 -6.52
CA TYR A 333 -27.15 3.02 -7.98
C TYR A 333 -26.52 1.78 -8.63
N TYR A 334 -26.06 0.83 -7.80
CA TYR A 334 -25.23 -0.28 -8.24
C TYR A 334 -25.85 -1.59 -7.79
N THR A 335 -26.08 -2.50 -8.74
CA THR A 335 -26.59 -3.83 -8.46
C THR A 335 -25.52 -4.75 -7.86
N VAL A 336 -24.24 -4.35 -7.93
CA VAL A 336 -23.09 -5.15 -7.47
C VAL A 336 -22.71 -4.92 -6.01
N THR A 337 -23.16 -3.84 -5.35
CA THR A 337 -22.66 -3.43 -4.03
C THR A 337 -23.66 -3.60 -2.88
N ASN A 338 -24.97 -3.62 -3.17
CA ASN A 338 -26.07 -3.45 -2.18
C ASN A 338 -25.91 -2.22 -1.27
N GLY A 339 -25.07 -1.26 -1.67
CA GLY A 339 -24.77 -0.05 -0.92
C GLY A 339 -25.25 1.20 -1.64
N MET A 340 -24.97 2.32 -0.99
CA MET A 340 -25.41 3.64 -1.40
C MET A 340 -24.24 4.61 -1.42
N ILE A 341 -24.32 5.58 -2.33
CA ILE A 341 -23.43 6.73 -2.34
C ILE A 341 -24.24 8.01 -2.43
N PHE A 342 -23.62 9.15 -2.12
CA PHE A 342 -24.28 10.44 -2.27
C PHE A 342 -24.84 10.65 -3.67
N LYS A 343 -26.13 11.00 -3.73
CA LYS A 343 -26.83 11.31 -4.99
C LYS A 343 -26.13 12.39 -5.79
N CYS A 344 -25.73 13.49 -5.15
CA CYS A 344 -25.01 14.60 -5.77
C CYS A 344 -23.76 14.13 -6.55
N ILE A 345 -23.02 13.15 -6.02
CA ILE A 345 -21.78 12.63 -6.61
C ILE A 345 -22.12 11.73 -7.79
N GLN A 346 -23.09 10.83 -7.62
CA GLN A 346 -23.52 9.97 -8.72
C GLN A 346 -24.05 10.78 -9.90
N ASP A 347 -24.93 11.73 -9.65
CA ASP A 347 -25.52 12.55 -10.71
C ASP A 347 -24.43 13.34 -11.46
N SER A 348 -23.47 13.93 -10.72
CA SER A 348 -22.32 14.66 -11.30
C SER A 348 -21.44 13.75 -12.16
N PHE A 349 -21.16 12.54 -11.70
CA PHE A 349 -20.41 11.56 -12.47
C PHE A 349 -21.17 11.17 -13.75
N MET A 350 -22.47 10.90 -13.65
CA MET A 350 -23.28 10.48 -14.81
C MET A 350 -23.37 11.56 -15.89
N LEU A 351 -23.30 12.84 -15.52
CA LEU A 351 -23.20 13.94 -16.50
C LEU A 351 -21.92 13.87 -17.33
N ILE A 352 -20.77 13.60 -16.71
CA ILE A 352 -19.50 13.40 -17.43
C ILE A 352 -19.53 12.10 -18.23
N TRP A 353 -20.00 11.02 -17.62
CA TRP A 353 -20.08 9.70 -18.24
C TRP A 353 -20.89 9.73 -19.54
N ASN A 354 -22.09 10.30 -19.48
CA ASN A 354 -23.00 10.45 -20.62
C ASN A 354 -22.56 11.56 -21.59
N GLY A 355 -21.77 12.54 -21.11
CA GLY A 355 -21.24 13.65 -21.92
C GLY A 355 -20.17 13.24 -22.94
N GLY A 356 -19.70 12.00 -22.91
CA GLY A 356 -18.79 11.44 -23.93
C GLY A 356 -17.82 10.41 -23.39
N MET A 357 -17.49 10.47 -22.10
CA MET A 357 -16.49 9.59 -21.49
C MET A 357 -16.85 8.10 -21.62
N GLN A 358 -18.14 7.73 -21.58
CA GLN A 358 -18.57 6.36 -21.84
C GLN A 358 -18.11 5.87 -23.23
N ALA A 359 -18.32 6.69 -24.26
CA ALA A 359 -17.97 6.34 -25.64
C ALA A 359 -16.46 6.24 -25.80
N ASP A 360 -15.73 7.17 -25.19
CA ASP A 360 -14.27 7.23 -25.19
C ASP A 360 -13.65 5.96 -24.57
N LEU A 361 -14.10 5.60 -23.36
CA LEU A 361 -13.57 4.43 -22.66
C LEU A 361 -13.94 3.12 -23.37
N ARG A 362 -15.16 3.00 -23.92
CA ARG A 362 -15.57 1.83 -24.71
C ARG A 362 -14.73 1.68 -25.98
N TYR A 363 -14.48 2.79 -26.69
CA TYR A 363 -13.64 2.78 -27.88
C TYR A 363 -12.21 2.34 -27.55
N LEU A 364 -11.60 2.90 -26.51
CA LEU A 364 -10.24 2.53 -26.11
C LEU A 364 -10.14 1.10 -25.59
N LYS A 365 -11.11 0.62 -24.80
CA LYS A 365 -11.16 -0.79 -24.36
C LYS A 365 -11.32 -1.74 -25.54
N TYR A 366 -12.14 -1.39 -26.53
CA TYR A 366 -12.25 -2.20 -27.76
C TYR A 366 -10.94 -2.23 -28.55
N LYS A 367 -10.27 -1.08 -28.69
CA LYS A 367 -8.99 -0.95 -29.40
C LYS A 367 -7.83 -1.63 -28.68
N TYR A 368 -7.83 -1.61 -27.36
CA TYR A 368 -6.78 -2.14 -26.49
C TYR A 368 -7.36 -3.04 -25.39
N PRO A 369 -7.84 -4.25 -25.74
CA PRO A 369 -8.60 -5.11 -24.83
C PRO A 369 -7.81 -5.55 -23.59
N SER A 370 -6.49 -5.64 -23.70
CA SER A 370 -5.60 -6.09 -22.62
C SER A 370 -5.03 -4.94 -21.76
N PHE A 371 -5.45 -3.69 -21.96
CA PHE A 371 -4.91 -2.58 -21.18
C PHE A 371 -5.59 -2.53 -19.81
N GLU A 372 -4.79 -2.21 -18.79
CA GLU A 372 -5.27 -1.91 -17.44
C GLU A 372 -5.98 -0.54 -17.44
N LEU A 373 -6.94 -0.35 -16.54
CA LEU A 373 -7.61 0.94 -16.35
C LEU A 373 -7.18 1.60 -15.03
N TRP A 374 -6.60 2.79 -15.11
CA TRP A 374 -6.28 3.62 -13.93
C TRP A 374 -7.33 4.72 -13.76
N VAL A 375 -8.04 4.69 -12.63
CA VAL A 375 -9.07 5.65 -12.26
C VAL A 375 -8.54 6.51 -11.11
N ASN A 376 -8.49 7.83 -11.29
CA ASN A 376 -7.94 8.73 -10.28
C ASN A 376 -8.64 10.10 -10.23
N GLY A 377 -8.33 10.86 -9.19
CA GLY A 377 -8.86 12.20 -8.98
C GLY A 377 -8.38 12.80 -7.65
N HIS A 378 -8.61 14.11 -7.51
CA HIS A 378 -8.34 14.88 -6.29
C HIS A 378 -9.59 15.64 -5.86
N SER A 379 -9.82 15.78 -4.55
CA SER A 379 -10.94 16.54 -4.00
C SER A 379 -12.28 15.98 -4.51
N LEU A 380 -13.16 16.79 -5.10
CA LEU A 380 -14.34 16.32 -5.80
C LEU A 380 -14.03 15.21 -6.83
N GLY A 381 -12.92 15.33 -7.56
CA GLY A 381 -12.49 14.33 -8.53
C GLY A 381 -12.28 12.94 -7.91
N SER A 382 -11.87 12.88 -6.64
CA SER A 382 -11.75 11.63 -5.89
C SER A 382 -13.09 10.93 -5.70
N SER A 383 -14.12 11.69 -5.31
CA SER A 383 -15.49 11.22 -5.19
C SER A 383 -16.04 10.70 -6.52
N LEU A 384 -15.78 11.43 -7.61
CA LEU A 384 -16.16 11.03 -8.97
C LEU A 384 -15.42 9.77 -9.44
N ALA A 385 -14.14 9.63 -9.07
CA ALA A 385 -13.33 8.45 -9.38
C ALA A 385 -13.90 7.18 -8.73
N TRP A 386 -14.33 7.23 -7.47
CA TRP A 386 -14.99 6.10 -6.82
C TRP A 386 -16.36 5.77 -7.43
N ALA A 387 -17.15 6.79 -7.81
CA ALA A 387 -18.41 6.54 -8.52
C ALA A 387 -18.14 5.90 -9.89
N ALA A 388 -17.12 6.38 -10.61
CA ALA A 388 -16.71 5.85 -11.90
C ALA A 388 -16.22 4.40 -11.82
N SER A 389 -15.36 4.07 -10.86
CA SER A 389 -14.83 2.71 -10.69
C SER A 389 -15.96 1.73 -10.41
N ALA A 390 -16.87 2.07 -9.50
CA ALA A 390 -18.04 1.25 -9.18
C ALA A 390 -18.97 1.09 -10.37
N TRP A 391 -19.26 2.16 -11.11
CA TRP A 391 -20.14 2.12 -12.28
C TRP A 391 -19.57 1.24 -13.39
N ILE A 392 -18.27 1.37 -13.69
CA ILE A 392 -17.58 0.62 -14.75
C ILE A 392 -17.64 -0.89 -14.49
N VAL A 393 -17.45 -1.30 -13.22
CA VAL A 393 -17.61 -2.71 -12.81
C VAL A 393 -19.08 -3.12 -12.87
N ASN A 394 -19.99 -2.28 -12.40
CA ASN A 394 -21.43 -2.55 -12.39
C ASN A 394 -21.99 -2.84 -13.79
N ILE A 395 -21.50 -2.15 -14.83
CA ILE A 395 -21.91 -2.38 -16.22
C ILE A 395 -21.07 -3.46 -16.93
N GLY A 396 -20.13 -4.10 -16.24
CA GLY A 396 -19.27 -5.16 -16.77
C GLY A 396 -18.27 -4.71 -17.83
N LEU A 397 -17.84 -3.44 -17.84
CA LEU A 397 -16.91 -2.92 -18.85
C LEU A 397 -15.44 -3.29 -18.55
N TYR A 398 -15.08 -3.36 -17.27
CA TYR A 398 -13.79 -3.86 -16.79
C TYR A 398 -14.00 -4.83 -15.62
N LYS A 399 -13.05 -5.76 -15.46
CA LYS A 399 -12.92 -6.54 -14.24
C LYS A 399 -12.15 -5.70 -13.20
N PRO A 400 -12.49 -5.81 -11.91
CA PRO A 400 -11.76 -5.09 -10.86
C PRO A 400 -10.25 -5.38 -10.82
N ASP A 401 -9.84 -6.61 -11.12
CA ASP A 401 -8.42 -7.02 -11.15
C ASP A 401 -7.62 -6.36 -12.29
N ASP A 402 -8.31 -5.84 -13.30
CA ASP A 402 -7.72 -5.08 -14.41
C ASP A 402 -7.76 -3.56 -14.14
N MET A 403 -7.98 -3.14 -12.89
CA MET A 403 -8.17 -1.74 -12.51
C MET A 403 -7.30 -1.33 -11.32
N LYS A 404 -6.79 -0.10 -11.37
CA LYS A 404 -6.21 0.61 -10.22
C LYS A 404 -7.06 1.83 -9.89
N VAL A 405 -7.48 1.95 -8.64
CA VAL A 405 -8.28 3.08 -8.17
C VAL A 405 -7.48 3.85 -7.13
N VAL A 406 -6.97 5.04 -7.49
CA VAL A 406 -6.16 5.85 -6.58
C VAL A 406 -6.71 7.26 -6.50
N VAL A 407 -7.07 7.70 -5.30
CA VAL A 407 -7.69 9.02 -5.09
C VAL A 407 -6.93 9.84 -4.05
N MET A 408 -7.05 11.17 -4.08
CA MET A 408 -6.32 12.07 -3.17
C MET A 408 -7.26 13.08 -2.51
N GLY A 409 -7.18 13.27 -1.19
CA GLY A 409 -7.98 14.28 -0.49
C GLY A 409 -9.48 14.09 -0.67
N SER A 410 -9.95 12.84 -0.58
CA SER A 410 -11.37 12.53 -0.75
C SER A 410 -12.15 12.85 0.52
N MET A 411 -13.44 13.18 0.36
CA MET A 411 -14.43 13.09 1.44
C MET A 411 -15.07 11.70 1.47
N ARG A 412 -15.75 11.35 2.57
CA ARG A 412 -16.57 10.13 2.63
C ARG A 412 -17.79 10.30 1.73
N ILE A 413 -18.09 9.31 0.88
CA ILE A 413 -19.22 9.41 -0.07
C ILE A 413 -20.26 8.31 0.07
N SER A 414 -20.00 7.31 0.89
CA SER A 414 -20.67 6.01 0.82
C SER A 414 -21.13 5.50 2.18
N ASP A 415 -22.14 4.66 2.16
CA ASP A 415 -22.51 3.85 3.32
C ASP A 415 -21.54 2.68 3.55
N TYR A 416 -21.80 1.91 4.61
CA TYR A 416 -20.99 0.74 4.97
C TYR A 416 -20.92 -0.30 3.85
N ASN A 417 -22.06 -0.61 3.22
CA ASN A 417 -22.14 -1.68 2.22
C ASN A 417 -21.30 -1.35 0.98
N PHE A 418 -21.36 -0.12 0.49
CA PHE A 418 -20.52 0.31 -0.63
C PHE A 418 -19.05 0.31 -0.24
N ALA A 419 -18.69 0.85 0.92
CA ALA A 419 -17.29 0.90 1.38
C ALA A 419 -16.68 -0.50 1.57
N ALA A 420 -17.44 -1.42 2.15
CA ALA A 420 -17.03 -2.82 2.32
C ALA A 420 -16.93 -3.56 0.98
N TRP A 421 -17.89 -3.36 0.07
CA TRP A 421 -17.82 -3.91 -1.27
C TRP A 421 -16.60 -3.39 -2.03
N HIS A 422 -16.36 -2.08 -2.03
CA HIS A 422 -15.25 -1.49 -2.78
C HIS A 422 -13.90 -1.99 -2.25
N THR A 423 -13.76 -2.08 -0.92
CA THR A 423 -12.59 -2.64 -0.23
C THR A 423 -12.30 -4.09 -0.68
N GLN A 424 -13.33 -4.92 -0.82
CA GLN A 424 -13.18 -6.32 -1.21
C GLN A 424 -12.99 -6.50 -2.72
N THR A 425 -13.53 -5.57 -3.52
CA THR A 425 -13.62 -5.70 -4.97
C THR A 425 -12.36 -5.22 -5.66
N PHE A 426 -11.80 -4.08 -5.24
CA PHE A 426 -10.62 -3.50 -5.87
C PHE A 426 -9.38 -3.84 -5.07
N SER A 427 -8.63 -4.81 -5.56
CA SER A 427 -7.40 -5.28 -4.92
C SER A 427 -6.30 -4.21 -4.90
N TYR A 428 -6.18 -3.41 -5.97
CA TYR A 428 -5.32 -2.23 -6.03
C TYR A 428 -6.14 -0.95 -5.85
N ASN A 429 -6.37 -0.56 -4.59
CA ASN A 429 -7.09 0.66 -4.29
C ASN A 429 -6.50 1.41 -3.09
N PHE A 430 -6.27 2.70 -3.28
CA PHE A 430 -5.67 3.57 -2.27
C PHE A 430 -6.37 4.92 -2.26
N HIS A 431 -6.62 5.46 -1.06
CA HIS A 431 -6.89 6.88 -0.91
C HIS A 431 -5.76 7.52 -0.13
N ILE A 432 -5.18 8.57 -0.69
CA ILE A 432 -4.00 9.23 -0.16
C ILE A 432 -4.44 10.50 0.54
N LEU A 433 -3.97 10.70 1.75
CA LEU A 433 -4.33 11.84 2.57
C LEU A 433 -3.12 12.55 3.14
N HIS A 434 -3.12 13.86 3.01
CA HIS A 434 -2.06 14.72 3.53
C HIS A 434 -2.50 15.36 4.86
N ARG A 435 -1.73 15.10 5.91
CA ARG A 435 -1.86 15.69 7.26
C ARG A 435 -3.30 15.86 7.72
N SER A 436 -3.76 17.11 7.83
CA SER A 436 -5.02 17.53 8.43
C SER A 436 -5.99 18.08 7.38
N ASP A 437 -5.91 17.59 6.14
CA ASP A 437 -6.79 18.00 5.03
C ASP A 437 -8.28 17.99 5.47
N PRO A 438 -8.95 19.16 5.51
CA PRO A 438 -10.30 19.29 6.06
C PRO A 438 -11.36 18.50 5.28
N VAL A 439 -11.13 18.21 4.00
CA VAL A 439 -12.10 17.51 3.15
C VAL A 439 -12.29 16.07 3.62
N ALA A 440 -11.24 15.44 4.16
CA ALA A 440 -11.35 14.08 4.69
C ALA A 440 -12.00 14.00 6.09
N HIS A 441 -12.12 15.14 6.77
CA HIS A 441 -12.58 15.25 8.15
C HIS A 441 -13.99 15.87 8.26
N THR A 442 -14.76 15.83 7.16
CA THR A 442 -16.18 16.22 7.16
C THR A 442 -17.01 15.30 8.06
N PRO A 443 -18.16 15.77 8.58
CA PRO A 443 -19.05 14.96 9.43
C PRO A 443 -19.38 13.59 8.82
N THR A 444 -19.40 12.57 9.68
CA THR A 444 -19.61 11.17 9.28
C THR A 444 -21.07 10.76 9.21
N PHE A 445 -22.00 11.61 9.62
CA PHE A 445 -23.43 11.28 9.67
C PHE A 445 -24.26 12.20 8.80
N VAL A 446 -25.13 11.60 7.99
CA VAL A 446 -26.04 12.30 7.06
C VAL A 446 -27.46 12.17 7.59
N ALA A 447 -28.02 13.29 8.07
CA ALA A 447 -29.32 13.32 8.71
C ALA A 447 -30.48 13.03 7.74
N SER A 448 -30.39 13.44 6.47
CA SER A 448 -31.46 13.27 5.47
C SER A 448 -31.78 11.81 5.18
N THR A 449 -30.79 10.92 5.30
CA THR A 449 -30.95 9.47 5.09
C THR A 449 -30.65 8.64 6.34
N ASN A 450 -30.45 9.28 7.50
CA ASN A 450 -30.06 8.64 8.75
C ASN A 450 -28.89 7.63 8.57
N THR A 451 -27.86 8.04 7.83
CA THR A 451 -26.79 7.16 7.36
C THR A 451 -25.43 7.59 7.92
N THR A 452 -24.67 6.63 8.43
CA THR A 452 -23.24 6.82 8.74
C THR A 452 -22.41 6.52 7.50
N LEU A 453 -21.50 7.42 7.18
CA LEU A 453 -20.58 7.34 6.05
C LEU A 453 -19.33 6.57 6.42
N PHE A 454 -18.78 5.86 5.44
CA PHE A 454 -17.55 5.08 5.55
C PHE A 454 -16.65 5.30 4.34
N TYR A 455 -15.34 5.36 4.58
CA TYR A 455 -14.34 5.16 3.55
C TYR A 455 -14.14 3.69 3.19
N PRO A 456 -13.87 3.37 1.91
CA PRO A 456 -13.22 2.12 1.57
C PRO A 456 -11.75 2.13 2.02
N LYS A 457 -11.21 0.97 2.40
CA LYS A 457 -9.76 0.77 2.51
C LYS A 457 -9.14 0.78 1.11
N THR A 458 -7.91 1.25 0.91
CA THR A 458 -6.88 1.49 1.94
C THR A 458 -6.45 2.95 2.02
N GLU A 459 -6.53 3.55 3.20
CA GLU A 459 -5.95 4.87 3.49
C GLU A 459 -4.42 4.79 3.52
N VAL A 460 -3.76 5.78 2.90
CA VAL A 460 -2.34 6.04 3.07
C VAL A 460 -2.16 7.48 3.54
N TRP A 461 -1.72 7.62 4.79
CA TRP A 461 -1.66 8.90 5.46
C TRP A 461 -0.23 9.41 5.60
N TYR A 462 -0.01 10.62 5.12
CA TYR A 462 1.24 11.33 5.25
C TYR A 462 1.09 12.48 6.23
N ASN A 463 1.48 12.26 7.48
CA ASN A 463 1.47 13.30 8.51
C ASN A 463 2.78 14.11 8.51
N ASN A 464 3.20 14.60 7.34
CA ASN A 464 4.43 15.37 7.10
C ASN A 464 4.34 16.11 5.76
N TYR A 465 5.44 16.67 5.24
CA TYR A 465 5.44 17.45 3.98
C TYR A 465 5.41 16.56 2.71
N MET A 466 5.33 15.24 2.85
CA MET A 466 5.36 14.30 1.72
C MET A 466 6.59 14.47 0.82
N ASN A 467 7.75 14.86 1.35
CA ASN A 467 8.99 14.87 0.56
C ASN A 467 9.35 13.45 0.12
N GLN A 468 10.22 13.33 -0.88
CA GLN A 468 10.76 12.03 -1.25
C GLN A 468 11.51 11.42 -0.06
N GLY A 469 11.10 10.21 0.33
CA GLY A 469 11.66 9.50 1.49
C GLY A 469 11.03 9.87 2.84
N ASP A 470 10.09 10.83 2.89
CA ASP A 470 9.31 11.06 4.09
C ASP A 470 8.45 9.81 4.41
N PRO A 471 8.31 9.44 5.69
CA PRO A 471 7.55 8.26 6.08
C PRO A 471 6.05 8.45 5.81
N TYR A 472 5.32 7.35 5.66
CA TYR A 472 3.86 7.36 5.56
C TYR A 472 3.29 6.15 6.30
N GLN A 473 2.02 6.24 6.68
CA GLN A 473 1.31 5.15 7.33
C GLN A 473 0.30 4.54 6.35
N VAL A 474 0.43 3.24 6.09
CA VAL A 474 -0.61 2.47 5.40
C VAL A 474 -1.58 1.94 6.44
N CYS A 475 -2.82 2.39 6.38
CA CYS A 475 -3.81 2.14 7.42
C CYS A 475 -4.43 0.76 7.27
N GLN A 476 -4.54 0.06 8.38
CA GLN A 476 -5.10 -1.30 8.39
C GLN A 476 -6.61 -1.28 8.59
N GLU A 477 -7.13 -0.21 9.18
CA GLU A 477 -8.53 0.10 9.38
C GLU A 477 -9.06 0.94 8.20
N ALA A 478 -10.38 1.05 8.06
CA ALA A 478 -10.99 1.81 6.97
C ALA A 478 -11.41 3.22 7.40
N ASP A 479 -11.99 3.35 8.59
CA ASP A 479 -12.62 4.58 9.06
C ASP A 479 -12.70 4.61 10.60
N GLY A 480 -13.07 5.74 11.19
CA GLY A 480 -13.11 5.96 12.64
C GLY A 480 -11.89 6.74 13.13
N PRO A 481 -11.52 6.64 14.42
CA PRO A 481 -10.44 7.43 15.01
C PRO A 481 -9.03 6.87 14.72
N PHE A 482 -8.86 6.14 13.61
CA PHE A 482 -7.59 5.51 13.21
C PHE A 482 -6.90 6.36 12.14
N CYS A 483 -5.58 6.28 12.05
CA CYS A 483 -4.78 7.06 11.09
C CYS A 483 -5.15 8.56 11.09
N SER A 484 -5.50 9.14 9.95
CA SER A 484 -5.87 10.55 9.88
C SER A 484 -7.10 10.87 10.71
N GLY A 485 -7.99 9.90 10.93
CA GLY A 485 -9.17 10.07 11.79
C GLY A 485 -8.83 10.38 13.25
N SER A 486 -7.56 10.28 13.66
CA SER A 486 -7.06 10.75 14.95
C SER A 486 -6.89 12.28 15.03
N VAL A 487 -6.89 12.98 13.90
CA VAL A 487 -6.79 14.45 13.83
C VAL A 487 -8.08 15.09 14.34
N ASP A 488 -7.96 16.14 15.16
CA ASP A 488 -9.11 16.94 15.57
C ASP A 488 -9.70 17.65 14.35
N PRO A 489 -10.96 17.37 13.95
CA PRO A 489 -11.58 18.01 12.79
C PRO A 489 -11.65 19.53 12.90
N LYS A 490 -11.56 20.10 14.12
CA LYS A 490 -11.53 21.55 14.37
C LYS A 490 -10.14 22.19 14.19
N ALA A 491 -9.09 21.39 14.07
CA ALA A 491 -7.70 21.82 13.93
C ALA A 491 -7.13 21.56 12.52
N THR A 492 -8.00 21.37 11.53
CA THR A 492 -7.65 21.07 10.14
C THR A 492 -7.15 22.31 9.39
N GLN A 493 -6.25 22.10 8.43
CA GLN A 493 -5.66 23.19 7.62
C GLN A 493 -5.96 23.00 6.14
N TYR A 494 -6.60 23.99 5.52
CA TYR A 494 -6.96 23.92 4.10
C TYR A 494 -5.75 23.79 3.17
N ILE A 495 -4.56 24.27 3.58
CA ILE A 495 -3.34 24.08 2.80
C ILE A 495 -3.01 22.60 2.58
N ASP A 496 -3.33 21.74 3.55
CA ASP A 496 -3.07 20.31 3.44
C ASP A 496 -3.91 19.66 2.32
N HIS A 497 -5.05 20.26 1.94
CA HIS A 497 -5.86 19.83 0.82
C HIS A 497 -5.27 20.20 -0.55
N LEU A 498 -4.42 21.23 -0.62
CA LEU A 498 -3.87 21.76 -1.86
C LEU A 498 -2.54 21.11 -2.24
N TYR A 499 -1.78 20.64 -1.24
CA TYR A 499 -0.46 20.11 -1.44
C TYR A 499 -0.43 18.59 -1.28
N TYR A 500 0.10 17.91 -2.29
CA TYR A 500 0.36 16.47 -2.25
C TYR A 500 1.77 16.22 -2.81
N PHE A 501 2.55 15.36 -2.16
CA PHE A 501 3.94 15.06 -2.54
C PHE A 501 4.86 16.28 -2.60
N ASN A 502 4.64 17.25 -1.71
CA ASN A 502 5.32 18.55 -1.69
C ASN A 502 5.12 19.38 -2.97
N ILE A 503 3.93 19.30 -3.58
CA ILE A 503 3.56 20.02 -4.79
C ILE A 503 2.17 20.61 -4.62
N ASP A 504 2.01 21.91 -4.91
CA ASP A 504 0.72 22.59 -5.13
C ASP A 504 0.04 21.92 -6.33
N LEU A 505 -0.88 21.00 -6.03
CA LEU A 505 -1.49 20.12 -7.03
C LEU A 505 -2.29 20.95 -8.05
N PRO A 506 -3.21 21.86 -7.66
CA PRO A 506 -3.89 22.71 -8.62
C PRO A 506 -2.94 23.62 -9.42
N GLY A 507 -2.01 24.31 -8.76
CA GLY A 507 -1.12 25.29 -9.40
C GLY A 507 -0.16 24.66 -10.40
N TRP A 508 0.46 23.52 -10.03
CA TRP A 508 1.35 22.77 -10.91
C TRP A 508 0.63 22.22 -12.13
N GLY A 509 -0.60 21.73 -11.95
CA GLY A 509 -1.46 21.25 -13.04
C GLY A 509 -1.84 22.34 -14.03
N HIS A 510 -2.29 23.49 -13.52
CA HIS A 510 -2.64 24.63 -14.38
C HIS A 510 -1.45 25.11 -15.22
N ALA A 511 -0.23 25.04 -14.67
CA ALA A 511 0.99 25.38 -15.39
C ALA A 511 1.47 24.31 -16.41
N GLY A 512 0.75 23.20 -16.55
CA GLY A 512 1.11 22.12 -17.45
C GLY A 512 2.19 21.19 -16.89
N CYS A 513 2.26 21.05 -15.57
CA CYS A 513 3.17 20.16 -14.85
C CYS A 513 4.64 20.31 -15.29
N PRO A 514 5.26 21.50 -15.20
CA PRO A 514 6.66 21.69 -15.58
C PRO A 514 7.62 20.78 -14.80
N MET A 515 8.74 20.39 -15.42
CA MET A 515 9.76 19.52 -14.80
C MET A 515 10.36 20.13 -13.53
N ASN A 516 10.49 21.46 -13.48
CA ASN A 516 10.93 22.15 -12.27
C ASN A 516 9.74 22.37 -11.33
N ILE A 517 9.70 21.61 -10.25
CA ILE A 517 8.64 21.66 -9.24
C ILE A 517 8.89 22.67 -8.11
N SER A 518 10.08 23.29 -8.04
CA SER A 518 10.47 24.12 -6.88
C SER A 518 9.56 25.32 -6.64
N ALA A 519 8.95 25.87 -7.70
CA ALA A 519 7.99 26.97 -7.59
C ALA A 519 6.63 26.57 -7.01
N TYR A 520 6.38 25.26 -6.89
CA TYR A 520 5.13 24.67 -6.41
C TYR A 520 5.32 23.93 -5.09
N ALA A 521 6.49 24.05 -4.46
CA ALA A 521 6.75 23.41 -3.17
C ALA A 521 5.91 24.04 -2.06
N GLN A 522 5.69 23.28 -0.99
CA GLN A 522 5.04 23.78 0.22
C GLN A 522 5.82 24.96 0.83
N PRO A 523 5.12 25.96 1.39
CA PRO A 523 5.74 27.13 2.01
C PRO A 523 6.48 26.84 3.32
#